data_AF-A0A3D2MI13-F1
#
_entry.id   AF-A0A3D2MI13-F1
#
_cell.length_a   1.000
_cell.length_b   1.000
_cell.length_c   1.000
_cell.angle_alpha   90.00
_cell.angle_beta   90.00
_cell.angle_gamma   90.00
#
_symmetry.space_group_name_H-M   'P 1'
#
loop_
_entity.id
_entity.type
_entity.pdbx_description
1 polymer ?
#
loop_
_entity_poly.entity_id
_entity_poly.type
_entity_poly.pdbx_seq_one_letter_code
_entity_poly.pdbx_strand_id
1 'polypeptide(L)' 'LQPGSTHPAQINAGSCAKQGNLVHQLPNVVADASGNVNMTTFIGNVSAIPATGWYVNVHYSTDVMNQAGADAIVCGDVTK' A
#
# COMPACT_ATOMS: atom_id res chain seq x y z
N LEU A 1 13.77 3.32 -2.38
CA LEU A 1 12.94 4.18 -3.26
C LEU A 1 13.78 5.36 -3.72
N GLN A 2 13.38 6.08 -4.77
CA GLN A 2 14.08 7.32 -5.13
C GLN A 2 14.00 8.29 -3.94
N PRO A 3 15.10 8.91 -3.49
CA PRO A 3 15.03 9.85 -2.38
C PRO A 3 14.00 10.97 -2.61
N GLY A 4 13.14 11.23 -1.63
CA GLY A 4 12.08 12.24 -1.70
C GLY A 4 10.88 11.87 -2.57
N SER A 5 10.81 10.67 -3.15
CA SER A 5 9.66 10.26 -3.95
C SER A 5 8.45 9.92 -3.08
N THR A 6 7.26 10.13 -3.64
CA THR A 6 5.97 9.87 -3.00
C THR A 6 5.30 8.68 -3.66
N HIS A 7 4.74 7.78 -2.85
CA HIS A 7 4.08 6.57 -3.32
C HIS A 7 2.75 6.34 -2.60
N PRO A 8 1.64 6.14 -3.32
CA PRO A 8 0.37 5.74 -2.72
C PRO A 8 0.49 4.39 -2.03
N ALA A 9 -0.06 4.27 -0.83
CA ALA A 9 -0.20 3.01 -0.10
C ALA A 9 -1.68 2.69 0.12
N GLN A 10 -2.04 1.41 0.02
CA GLN A 10 -3.43 0.97 0.11
C GLN A 10 -3.53 -0.38 0.83
N ILE A 11 -4.67 -0.61 1.48
CA ILE A 11 -5.15 -1.95 1.83
C ILE A 11 -6.24 -2.32 0.84
N ASN A 12 -6.07 -3.47 0.21
CA ASN A 12 -6.97 -4.01 -0.80
C ASN A 12 -7.47 -5.39 -0.37
N ALA A 13 -8.62 -5.80 -0.91
CA ALA A 13 -9.20 -7.11 -0.68
C ALA A 13 -8.47 -8.18 -1.50
N GLY A 14 -8.36 -9.40 -0.98
CA GLY A 14 -7.68 -10.52 -1.62
C GLY A 14 -6.30 -10.79 -1.04
N SER A 15 -5.33 -11.07 -1.92
CA SER A 15 -3.93 -11.32 -1.58
C SER A 15 -3.01 -10.77 -2.67
N CYS A 16 -1.70 -10.74 -2.42
CA CYS A 16 -0.71 -10.37 -3.42
C CYS A 16 -0.77 -11.22 -4.69
N ALA A 17 -1.13 -12.50 -4.56
CA ALA A 17 -1.30 -13.42 -5.69
C ALA A 17 -2.66 -13.29 -6.40
N LYS A 18 -3.65 -12.68 -5.74
CA LYS A 18 -5.01 -12.50 -6.28
C LYS A 18 -5.57 -11.16 -5.79
N GLN A 19 -5.16 -10.11 -6.49
CA GLN A 19 -5.52 -8.74 -6.18
C GLN A 19 -7.02 -8.49 -6.37
N GLY A 20 -7.59 -7.66 -5.49
CA GLY A 20 -8.98 -7.22 -5.53
C GLY A 20 -9.11 -5.74 -5.19
N ASN A 21 -10.34 -5.33 -4.88
CA ASN A 21 -10.72 -3.92 -4.76
C ASN A 21 -10.11 -3.21 -3.54
N LEU A 22 -10.03 -1.88 -3.63
CA LEU A 22 -9.66 -1.00 -2.53
C LEU A 22 -10.56 -1.18 -1.30
N VAL A 23 -9.93 -1.34 -0.13
CA VAL A 23 -10.61 -1.39 1.17
C VAL A 23 -10.31 -0.11 1.96
N HIS A 24 -9.04 0.25 2.09
CA HIS A 24 -8.60 1.46 2.79
C HIS A 24 -7.51 2.19 2.00
N GLN A 25 -7.78 3.44 1.67
CA GLN A 25 -6.73 4.36 1.22
C GLN A 25 -5.87 4.76 2.42
N LEU A 26 -4.56 4.57 2.34
CA LEU A 26 -3.61 5.02 3.36
C LEU A 26 -2.99 6.36 2.95
N PRO A 27 -2.37 7.09 3.89
CA PRO A 27 -1.49 8.20 3.54
C PRO A 27 -0.39 7.73 2.60
N ASN A 28 0.04 8.62 1.69
CA ASN A 28 1.18 8.31 0.85
C ASN A 28 2.42 8.12 1.71
N VAL A 29 3.28 7.18 1.32
CA VAL A 29 4.62 7.07 1.87
C VAL A 29 5.56 7.98 1.11
N VAL A 30 6.47 8.63 1.84
CA VAL A 30 7.51 9.49 1.26
C VAL A 30 8.86 8.93 1.64
N ALA A 31 9.67 8.66 0.62
CA ALA A 31 11.01 8.14 0.83
C ALA A 31 11.93 9.22 1.42
N ASP A 32 12.70 8.88 2.45
CA ASP A 32 13.70 9.77 3.02
C ASP A 32 14.89 10.00 2.07
N ALA A 33 15.88 10.77 2.51
CA ALA A 33 17.09 11.07 1.73
C ALA A 33 17.91 9.82 1.34
N SER A 34 17.73 8.70 2.05
CA SER A 34 18.37 7.41 1.77
C SER A 34 17.45 6.46 1.00
N GLY A 35 16.23 6.88 0.65
CA GLY A 35 15.25 6.07 -0.04
C GLY A 35 14.47 5.10 0.86
N ASN A 36 14.53 5.26 2.18
CA ASN A 36 13.79 4.45 3.15
C ASN A 36 12.41 5.05 3.44
N VAL A 37 11.49 4.21 3.92
CA VAL A 37 10.17 4.62 4.37
C VAL A 37 9.91 4.02 5.73
N ASN A 38 9.44 4.86 6.67
CA ASN A 38 8.80 4.42 7.89
C ASN A 38 7.50 5.22 8.05
N MET A 39 6.36 4.53 8.08
CA MET A 39 5.04 5.14 8.24
C MET A 39 4.25 4.35 9.27
N THR A 40 3.64 5.07 10.21
CA THR A 40 2.62 4.53 11.10
C THR A 40 1.34 5.33 10.88
N THR A 41 0.22 4.63 10.73
CA THR A 41 -1.09 5.26 10.55
C THR A 41 -2.16 4.50 11.34
N PHE A 42 -3.27 5.17 11.59
CA PHE A 42 -4.45 4.60 12.23
C PHE A 42 -5.59 4.53 11.22
N ILE A 43 -6.25 3.37 11.14
CA ILE A 43 -7.43 3.15 10.30
C ILE A 43 -8.64 3.05 11.22
N GLY A 44 -9.51 4.06 11.15
CA GLY A 44 -10.75 4.08 11.92
C GLY A 44 -11.78 3.07 11.39
N ASN A 45 -12.78 2.77 12.23
CA ASN A 45 -13.91 1.89 11.88
C ASN A 45 -13.52 0.45 11.48
N VAL A 46 -12.35 -0.02 11.92
CA VAL A 46 -11.93 -1.42 11.79
C VAL A 46 -12.16 -2.11 13.13
N SER A 47 -13.14 -3.01 13.20
CA SER A 47 -13.48 -3.75 14.43
C SER A 47 -12.49 -4.89 14.71
N ALA A 48 -11.91 -5.47 13.67
CA ALA A 48 -10.86 -6.48 13.75
C ALA A 48 -10.06 -6.52 12.43
N ILE A 49 -8.78 -6.88 12.52
CA ILE A 49 -7.99 -7.27 11.35
C ILE A 49 -8.46 -8.68 10.94
N PRO A 50 -8.88 -8.90 9.68
CA PRO A 50 -9.30 -10.21 9.23
C PRO A 50 -8.11 -11.18 9.21
N ALA A 51 -8.36 -12.47 9.47
CA ALA A 51 -7.31 -13.49 9.46
C ALA A 51 -6.65 -13.66 8.07
N THR A 52 -7.42 -13.39 7.01
CA THR A 52 -7.00 -13.44 5.62
C THR A 52 -7.84 -12.47 4.80
N GLY A 53 -7.43 -12.20 3.56
CA GLY A 53 -8.26 -11.52 2.57
C GLY A 53 -8.02 -10.02 2.50
N TRP A 54 -7.03 -9.49 3.21
CA TRP A 54 -6.45 -8.18 2.99
C TRP A 54 -4.99 -8.32 2.59
N TYR A 55 -4.53 -7.42 1.74
CA TYR A 55 -3.11 -7.20 1.48
C TYR A 55 -2.83 -5.70 1.42
N VAL A 56 -1.60 -5.33 1.79
CA VAL A 56 -1.08 -3.97 1.63
C VAL A 56 -0.25 -3.95 0.36
N ASN A 57 -0.40 -2.90 -0.45
CA ASN A 57 0.54 -2.59 -1.50
C ASN A 57 0.98 -1.11 -1.44
N VAL A 58 2.13 -0.86 -2.05
CA VAL A 58 2.62 0.49 -2.35
C VAL A 58 2.84 0.58 -3.84
N HIS A 59 2.33 1.63 -4.46
CA HIS A 59 2.39 1.84 -5.91
C HIS A 59 3.70 2.52 -6.34
N TYR A 60 4.16 2.24 -7.56
CA TYR A 60 5.40 2.79 -8.09
C TYR A 60 5.37 4.32 -8.23
N SER A 61 4.21 4.92 -8.53
CA SER A 61 4.05 6.37 -8.69
C SER A 61 2.71 6.86 -8.18
N THR A 62 2.59 8.18 -7.96
CA THR A 62 1.31 8.84 -7.70
C THR A 62 0.40 8.90 -8.92
N ASP A 63 0.95 8.81 -10.13
CA ASP A 63 0.16 8.67 -11.35
C ASP A 63 -0.20 7.20 -11.59
N VAL A 64 -1.27 6.74 -10.93
CA VAL A 64 -1.79 5.38 -11.04
C VAL A 64 -2.73 5.19 -12.24
N MET A 65 -2.86 6.19 -13.13
CA MET A 65 -3.73 6.09 -14.31
C MET A 65 -3.06 5.35 -15.46
N ASN A 66 -1.73 5.22 -15.43
CA ASN A 66 -0.97 4.38 -16.33
C ASN A 66 -0.51 3.10 -15.60
N GLN A 67 -0.31 2.02 -16.36
CA GLN A 67 0.04 0.71 -15.80
C GLN A 67 1.30 0.76 -14.93
N ALA A 68 2.37 1.41 -15.42
CA ALA A 68 3.64 1.45 -14.71
C ALA A 68 3.53 2.14 -13.35
N GLY A 69 2.70 3.17 -13.23
CA GLY A 69 2.44 3.83 -11.95
C GLY A 69 1.52 3.03 -11.04
N ALA A 70 0.57 2.26 -11.61
CA ALA A 70 -0.29 1.35 -10.87
C ALA A 70 0.43 0.09 -10.37
N ASP A 71 1.58 -0.27 -10.94
CA ASP A 71 2.36 -1.43 -10.50
C ASP A 71 2.76 -1.31 -9.03
N ALA A 72 2.60 -2.41 -8.30
CA ALA A 72 3.02 -2.49 -6.91
C ALA A 72 4.54 -2.71 -6.83
N ILE A 73 5.24 -1.84 -6.11
CA ILE A 73 6.68 -2.00 -5.78
C ILE A 73 6.90 -2.92 -4.58
N VAL A 74 5.92 -3.01 -3.69
CA VAL A 74 5.89 -3.99 -2.61
C VAL A 74 4.45 -4.41 -2.37
N CYS A 75 4.28 -5.67 -1.98
CA CYS A 75 3.01 -6.23 -1.57
C CYS A 75 3.23 -7.15 -0.37
N GLY A 76 2.32 -7.11 0.60
CA GLY A 76 2.31 -8.02 1.75
C GLY A 76 0.91 -8.41 2.15
N ASP A 77 0.66 -9.72 2.28
CA ASP A 77 -0.61 -10.24 2.80
C ASP A 77 -0.75 -9.90 4.29
N VAL A 78 -1.91 -9.40 4.68
CA VAL A 78 -2.24 -9.10 6.08
C VAL A 78 -2.83 -10.36 6.70
N THR A 79 -2.11 -10.89 7.68
CA THR A 79 -2.52 -12.05 8.48
C THR A 79 -2.41 -11.69 9.96
N LYS A 80 -3.18 -12.38 10.81
CA LYS A 80 -3.20 -12.17 12.27
C LYS A 80 -2.28 -13.16 12.98
#